data_AF-A0AAU9LQ18-F1
#
_entry.id   AF-A0AAU9LQ18-F1
#
_cell.length_a   1.000
_cell.length_b   1.000
_cell.length_c   1.000
_cell.angle_alpha   90.00
_cell.angle_beta   90.00
_cell.angle_gamma   90.00
#
_symmetry.space_group_name_H-M   'P 1'
#
loop_
_entity.id
_entity.type
_entity.pdbx_description
1 polymer ?
#
loop_
_entity_poly.entity_id
_entity_poly.type
_entity_poly.pdbx_seq_one_letter_code
_entity_poly.pdbx_strand_id
1 'polypeptide(L)'
;MPSIAPAEHSWSPNYHRHMEENHSNGVTNKDMAINLLQTRLELSLIREDFQDQLRELRQGVNRDLDAMNREVDDVRVGQLDISSLVAD
;
A
#
# COMPACT_ATOMS: atom_id res chain seq x y z
N MET A 1 54.10 42.39 -16.65
CA MET A 1 53.27 41.31 -17.24
C MET A 1 51.93 41.29 -16.50
N PRO A 2 50.83 40.93 -17.17
CA PRO A 2 49.52 41.57 -17.00
C PRO A 2 48.73 41.16 -15.75
N SER A 3 47.82 42.06 -15.38
CA SER A 3 46.82 42.01 -14.31
C SER A 3 45.85 40.84 -14.46
N ILE A 4 45.54 40.15 -13.36
CA ILE A 4 44.40 39.22 -13.26
C ILE A 4 43.58 39.61 -12.03
N ALA A 5 42.49 40.32 -12.28
CA ALA A 5 41.37 40.54 -11.36
C ALA A 5 40.43 39.31 -11.39
N PRO A 6 39.47 39.19 -10.45
CA PRO A 6 39.07 37.92 -9.86
C PRO A 6 38.08 37.12 -10.72
N ALA A 7 38.18 35.78 -10.61
CA ALA A 7 37.25 34.85 -11.26
C ALA A 7 35.91 34.81 -10.50
N GLU A 8 34.99 35.69 -10.89
CA GLU A 8 33.56 35.52 -10.62
C GLU A 8 32.98 34.51 -11.62
N HIS A 9 32.91 33.23 -11.23
CA HIS A 9 32.16 32.23 -11.99
C HIS A 9 30.77 32.06 -11.38
N SER A 10 29.88 32.96 -11.77
CA SER A 10 28.43 32.85 -11.59
C SER A 10 27.91 31.63 -12.37
N TRP A 11 27.54 30.57 -11.67
CA TRP A 11 26.77 29.47 -12.25
C TRP A 11 25.32 29.92 -12.43
N SER A 12 24.97 30.38 -13.63
CA SER A 12 23.58 30.49 -14.08
C SER A 12 23.24 29.33 -15.00
N PRO A 13 22.31 28.42 -14.66
CA PRO A 13 21.83 27.41 -15.59
C PRO A 13 21.02 28.10 -16.69
N ASN A 14 21.62 28.20 -17.88
CA ASN A 14 20.97 28.73 -19.06
C ASN A 14 19.96 27.69 -19.58
N TYR A 15 18.69 27.79 -19.17
CA TYR A 15 17.57 26.93 -19.61
C TYR A 15 17.11 27.24 -21.03
N HIS A 16 18.04 27.49 -21.94
CA HIS A 16 17.72 27.71 -23.34
C HIS A 16 18.58 26.82 -24.20
N ARG A 17 17.89 25.88 -24.87
CA ARG A 17 18.32 25.23 -26.11
C ARG A 17 18.95 23.84 -26.00
N HIS A 18 18.30 22.91 -25.30
CA HIS A 18 18.40 21.47 -25.63
C HIS A 18 17.04 20.78 -25.50
N MET A 19 16.04 21.28 -26.23
CA MET A 19 15.02 20.40 -26.80
C MET A 19 15.61 19.85 -28.10
N GLU A 20 16.74 19.14 -27.98
CA GLU A 20 17.19 18.28 -29.06
C GLU A 20 16.11 17.22 -29.17
N GLU A 21 15.52 17.17 -30.35
CA GLU A 21 14.49 16.24 -30.80
C GLU A 21 14.95 14.81 -30.54
N ASN A 22 14.79 14.35 -29.30
CA ASN A 22 14.78 12.93 -29.02
C ASN A 22 13.61 12.40 -29.83
N HIS A 23 13.93 11.62 -30.85
CA HIS A 23 13.03 10.80 -31.64
C HIS A 23 12.05 10.09 -30.70
N SER A 24 10.95 10.76 -30.35
CA SER A 24 9.92 10.22 -29.50
C SER A 24 9.11 9.27 -30.36
N ASN A 25 8.80 8.10 -29.83
CA ASN A 25 7.93 7.09 -30.45
C ASN A 25 6.46 7.57 -30.58
N GLY A 26 6.22 8.86 -30.81
CA GLY A 26 4.91 9.50 -30.82
C GLY A 26 4.29 9.70 -29.44
N VAL A 27 4.94 9.25 -28.36
CA VAL A 27 4.43 9.38 -26.99
C VAL A 27 4.91 10.69 -26.39
N THR A 28 3.98 11.60 -26.12
CA THR A 28 4.29 12.86 -25.47
C THR A 28 4.34 12.68 -23.96
N ASN A 29 5.01 13.61 -23.25
CA ASN A 29 4.98 13.65 -21.78
C ASN A 29 3.55 13.72 -21.22
N LYS A 30 2.61 14.31 -22.00
CA LYS A 30 1.19 14.37 -21.64
C LYS A 30 0.54 12.99 -21.68
N ASP A 31 0.83 12.18 -22.68
CA ASP A 31 0.30 10.81 -22.79
C ASP A 31 0.83 9.94 -21.65
N MET A 32 2.10 10.10 -21.28
CA MET A 32 2.67 9.43 -20.12
C MET A 32 2.00 9.85 -18.81
N ALA A 33 1.75 11.15 -18.61
CA ALA A 33 1.05 11.65 -17.44
C ALA A 33 -0.39 11.13 -17.34
N ILE A 34 -1.10 11.03 -18.47
CA ILE A 34 -2.45 10.47 -18.53
C ILE A 34 -2.44 8.99 -18.15
N ASN A 35 -1.55 8.19 -18.73
CA ASN A 35 -1.43 6.77 -18.43
C ASN A 35 -1.11 6.54 -16.94
N LEU A 36 -0.19 7.32 -16.38
CA LEU A 36 0.14 7.24 -14.95
C LEU A 36 -1.06 7.57 -14.05
N LEU A 37 -1.86 8.58 -14.41
CA LEU A 37 -3.07 8.92 -13.68
C LEU A 37 -4.12 7.81 -13.77
N GLN A 38 -4.32 7.22 -14.96
CA GLN A 38 -5.23 6.10 -15.16
C GLN A 38 -4.82 4.89 -14.32
N THR A 39 -3.56 4.46 -14.39
CA THR A 39 -3.05 3.35 -13.57
C THR A 39 -3.20 3.64 -12.07
N ARG A 40 -2.98 4.88 -11.63
CA ARG A 40 -3.15 5.25 -10.22
C ARG A 40 -4.60 5.15 -9.77
N LEU A 41 -5.56 5.52 -10.62
CA LEU A 41 -6.98 5.40 -10.32
C LEU A 41 -7.40 3.92 -10.23
N GLU A 42 -7.02 3.11 -11.21
CA GLU A 42 -7.28 1.66 -11.22
C GLU A 42 -6.72 0.98 -9.98
N LEU A 43 -5.45 1.25 -9.64
CA LEU A 43 -4.83 0.71 -8.42
C LEU A 43 -5.52 1.18 -7.15
N SER A 44 -6.09 2.39 -7.14
CA SER A 44 -6.83 2.89 -5.97
C SER A 44 -8.15 2.14 -5.77
N LEU A 45 -8.87 1.87 -6.86
CA LEU A 45 -10.10 1.07 -6.84
C LEU A 45 -9.82 -0.36 -6.39
N ILE A 46 -8.78 -0.98 -6.96
CA ILE A 46 -8.35 -2.34 -6.58
C ILE A 46 -7.99 -2.37 -5.08
N ARG A 47 -7.25 -1.38 -4.59
CA ARG A 47 -6.85 -1.31 -3.18
C ARG A 47 -8.06 -1.22 -2.24
N GLU A 48 -9.08 -0.44 -2.61
CA GLU A 48 -10.31 -0.30 -1.82
C GLU A 48 -11.08 -1.63 -1.74
N ASP A 49 -11.28 -2.31 -2.88
CA ASP A 49 -11.94 -3.62 -2.92
C ASP A 49 -11.20 -4.67 -2.07
N PHE A 50 -9.87 -4.72 -2.17
CA PHE A 50 -9.06 -5.60 -1.31
C PHE A 50 -9.19 -5.27 0.19
N GLN A 51 -9.34 -4.00 0.56
CA GLN A 51 -9.49 -3.61 1.96
C GLN A 51 -10.81 -4.09 2.55
N ASP A 52 -11.89 -4.01 1.77
CA ASP A 52 -13.21 -4.48 2.18
C ASP A 52 -13.23 -6.01 2.29
N GLN A 53 -12.68 -6.72 1.30
CA GLN A 53 -12.55 -8.18 1.34
C GLN A 53 -11.72 -8.66 2.55
N LEU A 54 -10.61 -7.99 2.85
CA LEU A 54 -9.80 -8.31 4.03
C LEU A 54 -10.54 -8.05 5.34
N ARG A 55 -11.35 -6.98 5.39
CA ARG A 55 -12.18 -6.68 6.55
C ARG A 55 -13.24 -7.76 6.76
N GLU A 56 -13.92 -8.20 5.71
CA GLU A 56 -14.92 -9.27 5.77
C GLU A 56 -14.29 -10.60 6.20
N LEU A 57 -13.16 -10.98 5.61
CA LEU A 57 -12.43 -12.18 6.00
C LEU A 57 -12.04 -12.16 7.47
N ARG A 58 -11.50 -11.03 7.96
CA ARG A 58 -11.14 -10.86 9.37
C ARG A 58 -12.35 -11.01 10.28
N GLN A 59 -13.51 -10.47 9.90
CA GLN A 59 -14.74 -10.62 10.67
C GLN A 59 -15.22 -12.08 10.69
N GLY A 60 -15.15 -12.79 9.56
CA GLY A 60 -15.47 -14.21 9.48
C GLY A 60 -14.60 -15.04 10.41
N VAL A 61 -13.28 -14.89 10.31
CA VAL A 61 -12.32 -15.61 11.16
C VAL A 61 -12.55 -15.33 12.64
N ASN A 62 -12.82 -14.08 13.03
CA ASN A 62 -13.11 -13.74 14.42
C ASN A 62 -14.38 -14.44 14.93
N ARG A 63 -15.44 -14.51 14.12
CA ARG A 63 -16.69 -15.21 14.50
C ARG A 63 -16.45 -16.70 14.69
N ASP A 64 -15.69 -17.32 13.80
CA ASP A 64 -15.38 -18.75 13.88
C ASP A 64 -14.52 -19.07 15.10
N LEU A 65 -13.55 -18.21 15.41
CA LEU A 65 -12.72 -18.33 16.60
C LEU A 65 -13.55 -18.15 17.88
N ASP A 66 -14.45 -17.18 17.92
CA ASP A 66 -15.36 -16.98 19.04
C ASP A 66 -16.29 -18.18 19.24
N ALA A 67 -16.79 -18.79 18.16
CA ALA A 67 -17.59 -20.00 18.23
C ALA A 67 -16.81 -21.18 18.81
N MET A 68 -15.58 -21.38 18.34
CA MET A 68 -14.70 -22.44 18.84
C MET A 68 -14.35 -22.25 20.32
N ASN A 69 -14.10 -21.02 20.77
CA ASN A 69 -13.85 -20.74 22.18
C ASN A 69 -15.04 -21.12 23.07
N ARG A 70 -16.27 -20.85 22.61
CA ARG A 70 -17.48 -21.24 23.35
C ARG A 70 -17.61 -22.76 23.45
N GLU A 71 -17.36 -23.48 22.35
CA GLU A 71 -17.38 -24.94 22.37
C GLU A 71 -16.35 -25.52 23.35
N VAL A 72 -15.13 -24.95 23.37
CA VAL A 72 -14.09 -25.35 24.32
C VAL A 72 -14.52 -25.06 25.76
N ASP A 73 -15.16 -23.93 26.02
CA ASP A 73 -15.66 -23.58 27.34
C ASP A 73 -16.81 -24.51 27.78
N ASP A 74 -17.73 -24.85 26.89
CA ASP A 74 -18.82 -25.80 27.16
C ASP A 74 -18.29 -27.19 27.54
N VAL A 75 -17.28 -27.67 26.81
CA VAL A 75 -16.59 -28.93 27.15
C VAL A 75 -15.92 -28.85 28.52
N ARG A 76 -15.26 -27.72 28.82
CA ARG A 76 -14.61 -27.53 30.13
C ARG A 76 -15.62 -27.53 31.27
N VAL A 77 -16.76 -26.87 31.11
CA VAL A 77 -17.85 -26.87 32.09
C VAL A 77 -18.37 -28.29 32.30
N GLY A 78 -18.69 -29.01 31.21
CA GLY A 78 -19.17 -30.40 31.30
C GLY A 78 -18.17 -31.34 31.99
N GLN A 79 -16.87 -31.16 31.80
CA GLN A 79 -15.85 -31.93 32.50
C GLN A 79 -15.81 -31.65 34.01
N LEU A 80 -15.97 -30.39 34.41
CA LEU A 80 -16.04 -30.01 35.82
C LEU A 80 -17.28 -30.62 36.50
N ASP A 81 -18.43 -30.58 35.82
CA ASP A 81 -19.68 -31.17 36.32
C ASP A 81 -19.53 -32.69 36.52
N ILE A 82 -18.96 -33.41 35.55
CA ILE A 82 -18.67 -34.85 35.65
C ILE A 82 -17.70 -35.12 36.80
N SER A 83 -16.62 -34.34 36.93
CA SER A 83 -15.64 -34.51 38.00
C SER A 83 -16.26 -34.32 39.38
N SER A 84 -17.24 -33.41 39.52
CA SER A 84 -17.94 -33.18 40.78
C SER A 84 -18.85 -34.35 41.18
N LEU A 85 -19.53 -34.97 40.21
CA LEU A 85 -20.40 -36.13 40.41
C LEU A 85 -19.65 -37.41 40.80
N VAL A 86 -18.37 -37.52 40.45
CA VAL A 86 -17.51 -38.68 40.79
C VAL A 86 -16.82 -38.51 42.14
N ALA A 87 -16.74 -37.28 42.64
CA ALA A 87 -16.07 -36.97 43.91
C ALA A 87 -16.97 -37.10 45.16
N ASP A 88 -18.29 -37.21 44.97
CA ASP A 88 -19.32 -37.46 46.00
C ASP A 88 -19.66 -38.96 46.11
#